data_AF-A0A2E3PGF3-F1
#
_entry.id   AF-A0A2E3PGF3-F1
#
_cell.length_a   1.000
_cell.length_b   1.000
_cell.length_c   1.000
_cell.angle_alpha   90.00
_cell.angle_beta   90.00
_cell.angle_gamma   90.00
#
_symmetry.space_group_name_H-M   'P 1'
#
loop_
_entity.id
_entity.type
_entity.pdbx_description
1 polymer ?
#
loop_
_entity_poly.entity_id
_entity_poly.type
_entity_poly.pdbx_seq_one_letter_code
_entity_poly.pdbx_strand_id
1 'polypeptide(L)' 'MKVMDVLSRIRAGERVMVHLGAGQEVKKKYSLTDGTKVSEDQFRRIREFLKPHDPGLFSDAEPQSYQWGG' A
#
# COMPACT_ATOMS: atom_id res chain seq x y z
N MET A 1 -4.79 -12.51 -7.48
CA MET A 1 -3.90 -12.76 -6.32
C MET A 1 -4.74 -12.77 -5.05
N LYS A 2 -4.49 -13.67 -4.10
CA LYS A 2 -5.23 -13.70 -2.83
C LYS A 2 -4.64 -12.66 -1.86
N VAL A 3 -5.45 -12.19 -0.91
CA VAL A 3 -5.02 -11.25 0.14
C VAL A 3 -3.82 -11.80 0.93
N MET A 4 -3.83 -13.11 1.22
CA MET A 4 -2.76 -13.79 1.95
C MET A 4 -1.43 -13.82 1.18
N ASP A 5 -1.47 -13.86 -0.15
CA ASP A 5 -0.25 -13.81 -0.97
C ASP A 5 0.40 -12.43 -0.85
N VAL A 6 -0.40 -11.35 -0.89
CA VAL A 6 0.05 -9.97 -0.70
C VAL A 6 0.72 -9.81 0.67
N LEU A 7 0.06 -10.29 1.73
CA LEU A 7 0.57 -10.22 3.09
C LEU A 7 1.91 -10.97 3.25
N SER A 8 2.01 -12.17 2.65
CA SER A 8 3.23 -12.99 2.70
C SER A 8 4.41 -12.29 2.02
N ARG A 9 4.17 -11.60 0.90
CA ARG A 9 5.19 -10.84 0.18
C ARG A 9 5.67 -9.61 0.96
N ILE A 10 4.75 -8.89 1.58
CA ILE A 10 5.09 -7.73 2.42
C ILE A 10 5.89 -8.18 3.65
N ARG A 11 5.51 -9.32 4.25
CA ARG A 11 6.28 -9.94 5.35
C ARG A 11 7.67 -10.39 4.91
N ALA A 12 7.86 -10.74 3.63
CA ALA A 12 9.16 -11.08 3.06
C ALA A 12 10.03 -9.84 2.73
N GLY A 13 9.52 -8.62 2.95
CA GLY A 13 10.28 -7.37 2.79
C GLY A 13 9.77 -6.45 1.68
N GLU A 14 8.72 -6.83 0.94
CA GLU A 14 8.09 -5.91 -0.01
C GLU A 14 7.30 -4.81 0.70
N ARG A 15 7.07 -3.70 -0.02
CA ARG A 15 6.27 -2.58 0.48
C ARG A 15 5.06 -2.37 -0.40
N VAL A 16 3.97 -1.89 0.19
CA VAL A 16 2.82 -1.40 -0.57
C VAL A 16 3.05 0.06 -0.89
N MET A 17 3.18 0.39 -2.17
CA MET A 17 3.26 1.74 -2.70
C MET A 17 1.86 2.29 -2.95
N VAL A 18 1.64 3.55 -2.54
CA VAL A 18 0.42 4.30 -2.82
C VAL A 18 0.69 5.25 -3.96
N HIS A 19 -0.09 5.12 -5.02
CA HIS A 19 -0.07 6.04 -6.15
C HIS A 19 -1.37 6.85 -6.15
N LEU A 20 -1.24 8.17 -6.04
CA LEU A 20 -2.34 9.09 -6.24
C LEU A 20 -2.58 9.23 -7.75
N GLY A 21 -3.79 8.95 -8.22
CA GLY A 21 -4.17 9.23 -9.60
C GLY A 21 -4.08 10.73 -9.87
N ALA A 22 -3.46 11.12 -10.99
CA ALA A 22 -3.50 12.50 -11.47
C ALA A 22 -4.75 12.72 -12.34
N GLY A 23 -5.55 13.76 -12.07
CA GLY A 23 -6.72 14.17 -12.88
C GLY A 23 -8.08 13.94 -12.22
N GLN A 24 -9.13 13.71 -13.02
CA GLN A 24 -10.53 13.57 -12.58
C GLN A 24 -10.81 12.27 -11.80
N GLU A 25 -9.93 11.26 -11.88
CA GLU A 25 -10.01 10.07 -11.03
C GLU A 25 -9.07 10.21 -9.83
N VAL A 26 -9.58 10.79 -8.74
CA VAL A 26 -8.92 10.82 -7.42
C VAL A 26 -8.97 9.44 -6.75
N LYS A 27 -8.78 8.36 -7.52
CA LYS A 27 -8.76 7.00 -6.99
C LYS A 27 -7.33 6.59 -6.70
N LYS A 28 -7.09 6.20 -5.45
CA LYS A 28 -5.80 5.70 -4.98
C LYS A 28 -5.56 4.32 -5.60
N LYS A 29 -4.35 4.13 -6.11
CA LYS A 29 -3.89 2.84 -6.64
C LYS A 29 -2.82 2.30 -5.72
N TYR A 30 -2.92 1.04 -5.35
CA TYR A 30 -1.94 0.37 -4.51
C TYR A 30 -1.16 -0.62 -5.36
N SER A 31 0.14 -0.71 -5.15
CA SER A 31 0.99 -1.70 -5.80
C SER A 31 2.05 -2.21 -4.83
N LEU A 32 2.61 -3.39 -5.07
CA LEU A 32 3.82 -3.83 -4.39
C LEU A 32 5.05 -3.20 -5.05
N THR A 33 6.20 -3.27 -4.38
CA THR A 33 7.49 -2.72 -4.88
C THR A 33 7.92 -3.29 -6.23
N ASP A 34 7.44 -4.47 -6.61
CA ASP A 34 7.70 -5.10 -7.92
C ASP A 34 6.72 -4.64 -9.02
N GLY A 35 5.77 -3.76 -8.70
CA GLY A 35 4.72 -3.28 -9.59
C GLY A 35 3.45 -4.15 -9.61
N THR A 36 3.39 -5.23 -8.82
CA THR A 36 2.17 -6.05 -8.70
C THR A 36 1.03 -5.21 -8.13
N LYS A 37 -0.09 -5.13 -8.86
CA LYS A 37 -1.25 -4.34 -8.42
C LYS A 37 -1.93 -4.96 -7.20
N VAL A 38 -2.25 -4.11 -6.22
CA VAL A 38 -3.04 -4.43 -5.03
C VAL A 38 -4.34 -3.64 -5.12
N SER A 39 -5.49 -4.31 -5.00
CA SER A 39 -6.78 -3.62 -4.99
C SER A 39 -6.99 -2.88 -3.67
N GLU A 40 -7.86 -1.88 -3.67
CA GLU A 40 -8.20 -1.14 -2.44
C GLU A 40 -8.78 -2.07 -1.36
N ASP A 41 -9.63 -3.03 -1.73
CA ASP A 41 -10.18 -4.01 -0.79
C ASP A 41 -9.10 -4.91 -0.18
N GLN A 42 -8.12 -5.33 -0.98
CA GLN A 42 -6.98 -6.11 -0.48
C GLN A 42 -6.15 -5.28 0.48
N PHE A 43 -5.84 -4.04 0.12
CA PHE A 43 -5.12 -3.11 0.98
C PHE A 43 -5.84 -2.87 2.31
N ARG A 44 -7.15 -2.58 2.28
CA ARG A 44 -7.96 -2.36 3.50
C ARG A 44 -7.91 -3.54 4.47
N ARG A 45 -7.89 -4.78 3.96
CA ARG A 45 -7.81 -6.00 4.78
C ARG A 45 -6.43 -6.26 5.39
N ILE A 46 -5.37 -5.75 4.77
CA ILE A 46 -4.01 -5.95 5.27
C ILE A 46 -3.47 -4.73 6.04
N ARG A 47 -4.11 -3.56 5.89
CA ARG A 47 -3.66 -2.28 6.44
C ARG A 47 -3.37 -2.32 7.94
N GLU A 48 -4.15 -3.08 8.71
CA GLU A 48 -3.95 -3.23 10.16
C GLU A 48 -2.60 -3.87 10.52
N PHE A 49 -1.99 -4.64 9.61
CA PHE A 49 -0.68 -5.26 9.78
C PHE A 49 0.46 -4.41 9.21
N LEU A 50 0.15 -3.24 8.65
CA LEU A 50 1.11 -2.39 7.98
C LEU A 50 1.40 -1.14 8.80
N LYS A 51 2.66 -0.71 8.77
CA LYS A 51 3.08 0.59 9.30
C LYS A 51 3.43 1.54 8.16
N PRO A 52 3.08 2.83 8.27
CA PRO A 52 3.63 3.87 7.40
C PRO A 52 5.16 3.77 7.37
N HIS A 53 5.75 3.71 6.18
CA HIS A 53 7.20 3.77 6.03
C HIS A 53 7.66 5.20 5.72
N ASP A 54 7.00 5.85 4.78
CA ASP A 54 7.23 7.25 4.44
C ASP A 54 6.08 8.10 4.98
N PRO A 55 6.31 8.98 5.97
CA PRO A 55 5.28 9.94 6.37
C PRO A 55 4.98 10.79 5.14
N GLY A 56 3.72 10.86 4.73
CA GLY A 56 3.31 11.74 3.63
C GLY A 56 3.85 13.14 3.87
N LEU A 57 4.20 13.87 2.81
CA LEU A 57 4.79 15.22 2.89
C LEU A 57 3.92 16.23 3.65
N PHE A 58 2.63 15.91 3.88
CA PHE A 58 1.68 16.73 4.61
C PHE A 58 1.00 15.90 5.71
N SER A 59 0.58 16.56 6.79
CA SER A 59 -0.07 15.89 7.93
C SER A 59 -1.39 15.19 7.57
N ASP A 60 -2.04 15.60 6.48
CA ASP A 60 -3.24 14.98 5.91
C ASP A 60 -2.94 14.07 4.71
N ALA A 61 -1.68 13.96 4.30
CA ALA A 61 -1.28 13.12 3.17
C ALA A 61 -1.10 11.67 3.61
N GLU A 62 -1.68 10.75 2.85
CA GLU A 62 -1.43 9.34 3.04
C GLU A 62 0.06 9.01 2.81
N PRO A 63 0.65 8.11 3.60
CA PRO A 63 1.98 7.57 3.34
C PRO A 63 2.14 7.12 1.89
N GLN A 64 3.27 7.45 1.27
CA GLN A 64 3.57 6.99 -0.09
C GLN A 64 3.92 5.50 -0.13
N SER A 65 4.36 4.95 1.00
CA SER A 65 4.59 3.53 1.14
C SER A 65 4.26 3.01 2.55
N TYR A 66 3.82 1.76 2.59
CA TYR A 66 3.55 0.99 3.80
C TYR A 66 4.42 -0.27 3.82
N GLN A 67 4.95 -0.62 4.99
CA GLN A 67 5.77 -1.81 5.19
C GLN A 67 5.19 -2.70 6.30
N TRP A 68 5.71 -3.93 6.43
CA TRP A 68 5.32 -4.84 7.50
C TRP A 68 5.47 -4.18 8.89
N GLY A 69 4.41 -4.24 9.69
CA GLY A 69 4.34 -3.56 10.99
C GLY A 69 4.94 -4.32 12.17
N GLY A 70 5.14 -5.64 12.04
CA GLY A 70 5.44 -6.50 13.19
C GLY A 70 4.18 -7.14 13.73
#